data_AF-A0A4S5CCS2-F1
#
_entry.id   AF-A0A4S5CCS2-F1
#
_cell.length_a   1.000
_cell.length_b   1.000
_cell.length_c   1.000
_cell.angle_alpha   90.00
_cell.angle_beta   90.00
_cell.angle_gamma   90.00
#
_symmetry.space_group_name_H-M   'P 1'
#
loop_
_entity.id
_entity.type
_entity.pdbx_description
1 polymer ?
#
loop_
_entity_poly.entity_id
_entity_poly.type
_entity_poly.pdbx_seq_one_letter_code
_entity_poly.pdbx_strand_id
1 'polypeptide(L)'
;MSLSQNQAFRLILEGEDSDRATLLRHRDPIIRAKAIQKIRTPTLNQLIEASKDHVAEVRFAVAIHLISGKHEFPLNDLLLWLERETDPLIYKELLSNPRLPGYYNPGQVLDTLKDPDLTTEQLNAAFSFYKERYETSSDSTTNWKYRSIYGLIVQHPASTEAMHLKFSTLKHQDKNPHVWNCMAKHHNISASTACLILKAEYKLGAYEPDPIDTLIKNPEIKKSTWDAIFSMHVPRYECIKYLRREERLSINGVTNGLNHLRNGGACSGYRTELILELIATLSNDELNELSRQNILALNDPLFITSNKQETLGNLLIQSNPNAYQKILSTELHKKISKIDIEPPVVKLTIPSWHM
;
A
#
# COMPACT_ATOMS: atom_id res chain seq x y z
N MET A 1 37.23 -36.61 34.41
CA MET A 1 35.94 -37.16 33.96
C MET A 1 35.43 -38.12 35.00
N SER A 2 34.15 -38.04 35.38
CA SER A 2 33.52 -38.99 36.31
C SER A 2 33.30 -40.36 35.64
N LEU A 3 33.14 -41.42 36.44
CA LEU A 3 32.75 -42.76 35.97
C LEU A 3 31.46 -42.74 35.12
N SER A 4 30.49 -41.91 35.49
CA SER A 4 29.24 -41.71 34.74
C SER A 4 29.45 -41.04 33.37
N GLN A 5 30.38 -40.08 33.26
CA GLN A 5 30.75 -39.49 31.97
C GLN A 5 31.45 -40.52 31.08
N ASN A 6 32.38 -41.32 31.63
CA ASN A 6 33.05 -42.38 30.87
C ASN A 6 32.07 -43.40 30.29
N GLN A 7 31.05 -43.80 31.05
CA GLN A 7 30.02 -44.73 30.58
C GLN A 7 29.14 -44.10 29.48
N ALA A 8 28.73 -42.85 29.63
CA ALA A 8 27.95 -42.14 28.62
C ALA A 8 28.71 -41.96 27.30
N PHE A 9 30.01 -41.62 27.35
CA PHE A 9 30.85 -41.53 26.15
C PHE A 9 31.00 -42.87 25.44
N ARG A 10 31.09 -43.96 26.20
CA ARG A 10 31.15 -45.31 25.64
C ARG A 10 29.87 -45.65 24.88
N LEU A 11 28.70 -45.36 25.46
CA LEU A 11 27.41 -45.53 24.79
C LEU A 11 27.25 -44.64 23.54
N ILE A 12 27.78 -43.41 23.55
CA ILE A 12 27.78 -42.53 22.37
C ILE A 12 28.55 -43.18 21.21
N LEU A 13 29.74 -43.72 21.49
CA LEU A 13 30.64 -44.25 20.49
C LEU A 13 30.23 -45.66 20.00
N GLU A 14 29.89 -46.54 20.94
CA GLU A 14 29.75 -47.99 20.70
C GLU A 14 28.29 -48.47 20.76
N GLY A 15 27.37 -47.72 21.39
CA GLY A 15 25.98 -48.14 21.62
C GLY A 15 25.08 -48.07 20.39
N GLU A 16 23.87 -48.64 20.49
CA GLU A 16 22.86 -48.51 19.44
C GLU A 16 22.12 -47.16 19.53
N ASP A 17 21.31 -46.83 18.52
CA ASP A 17 20.55 -45.58 18.50
C ASP A 17 19.55 -45.48 19.67
N SER A 18 19.00 -46.61 20.15
CA SER A 18 18.18 -46.68 21.36
C SER A 18 18.97 -46.28 22.61
N ASP A 19 20.21 -46.74 22.73
CA ASP A 19 21.09 -46.41 23.87
C ASP A 19 21.47 -44.93 23.83
N ARG A 20 21.85 -44.42 22.65
CA ARG A 20 22.15 -42.99 22.43
C ARG A 20 20.94 -42.11 22.72
N ALA A 21 19.73 -42.56 22.37
CA ALA A 21 18.50 -41.83 22.63
C ALA A 21 18.24 -41.61 24.14
N THR A 22 18.64 -42.55 24.99
CA THR A 22 18.51 -42.37 26.46
C THR A 22 19.35 -41.20 26.96
N LEU A 23 20.46 -40.89 26.28
CA LEU A 23 21.38 -39.81 26.64
C LEU A 23 20.90 -38.42 26.22
N LEU A 24 19.82 -38.31 25.43
CA LEU A 24 19.22 -37.02 25.06
C LEU A 24 18.63 -36.26 26.26
N ARG A 25 18.45 -36.92 27.41
CA ARG A 25 18.01 -36.30 28.67
C ARG A 25 19.14 -36.18 29.70
N HIS A 26 20.38 -36.41 29.29
CA HIS A 26 21.53 -36.38 30.18
C HIS A 26 21.78 -34.97 30.72
N ARG A 27 22.23 -34.86 31.99
CA ARG A 27 22.48 -33.56 32.65
C ARG A 27 23.56 -32.74 31.95
N ASP A 28 24.61 -33.41 31.49
CA ASP A 28 25.72 -32.81 30.74
C ASP A 28 25.30 -32.53 29.28
N PRO A 29 25.31 -31.26 28.83
CA PRO A 29 24.89 -30.90 27.48
C PRO A 29 25.85 -31.38 26.39
N ILE A 30 27.13 -31.56 26.69
CA ILE A 30 28.11 -32.10 25.73
C ILE A 30 27.73 -33.53 25.38
N ILE A 31 27.27 -34.30 26.38
CA ILE A 31 26.77 -35.66 26.18
C ILE A 31 25.48 -35.63 25.35
N ARG A 32 24.52 -34.73 25.63
CA ARG A 32 23.30 -34.60 24.83
C ARG A 32 23.61 -34.27 23.36
N ALA A 33 24.46 -33.28 23.12
CA ALA A 33 24.84 -32.83 21.77
C ALA A 33 25.55 -33.94 21.00
N LYS A 34 26.52 -34.63 21.62
CA LYS A 34 27.21 -35.76 20.97
C LYS A 34 26.32 -36.97 20.77
N ALA A 35 25.38 -37.21 21.68
CA ALA A 35 24.40 -38.28 21.53
C ALA A 35 23.53 -38.04 20.30
N ILE A 36 22.89 -36.86 20.18
CA ILE A 36 22.03 -36.58 19.02
C ILE A 36 22.80 -36.65 17.70
N GLN A 37 24.02 -36.09 17.63
CA GLN A 37 24.89 -36.17 16.44
C GLN A 37 25.20 -37.60 15.97
N LYS A 38 25.22 -38.56 16.91
CA LYS A 38 25.60 -39.95 16.65
C LYS A 38 24.40 -40.87 16.42
N ILE A 39 23.19 -40.42 16.71
CA ILE A 39 21.98 -41.16 16.34
C ILE A 39 21.86 -41.10 14.82
N ARG A 40 21.84 -42.26 14.17
CA ARG A 40 21.77 -42.34 12.70
C ARG A 40 20.39 -42.01 12.18
N THR A 41 19.36 -42.44 12.89
CA THR A 41 17.95 -42.21 12.54
C THR A 41 17.15 -41.69 13.74
N PRO A 42 17.36 -40.44 14.18
CA PRO A 42 16.55 -39.85 15.23
C PRO A 42 15.08 -39.79 14.83
N THR A 43 14.20 -40.09 15.78
CA THR A 43 12.76 -39.89 15.61
C THR A 43 12.43 -38.39 15.54
N LEU A 44 11.32 -38.04 14.89
CA LEU A 44 10.88 -36.65 14.82
C LEU A 44 10.73 -36.01 16.22
N ASN A 45 10.16 -36.74 17.17
CA ASN A 45 9.99 -36.26 18.54
C ASN A 45 11.33 -35.96 19.22
N GLN A 46 12.37 -36.77 18.98
CA GLN A 46 13.71 -36.50 19.51
C GLN A 46 14.31 -35.23 18.92
N LEU A 47 14.11 -34.98 17.62
CA LEU A 47 14.57 -33.76 16.96
C LEU A 47 13.79 -32.52 17.47
N ILE A 48 12.47 -32.62 17.59
CA ILE A 48 11.63 -31.51 18.10
C ILE A 48 12.01 -31.16 19.54
N GLU A 49 12.15 -32.14 20.42
CA GLU A 49 12.55 -31.91 21.81
C GLU A 49 13.96 -31.32 21.92
N ALA A 50 14.92 -31.89 21.18
CA ALA A 50 16.30 -31.39 21.19
C ALA A 50 16.44 -30.00 20.54
N SER A 51 15.55 -29.63 19.59
CA SER A 51 15.51 -28.27 19.01
C SER A 51 15.12 -27.19 20.03
N LYS A 52 14.49 -27.59 21.15
CA LYS A 52 14.05 -26.71 22.25
C LYS A 52 15.07 -26.70 23.40
N ASP A 53 16.21 -27.38 23.26
CA ASP A 53 17.23 -27.44 24.31
C ASP A 53 17.75 -26.03 24.62
N HIS A 54 17.98 -25.75 25.90
CA HIS A 54 18.51 -24.48 26.35
C HIS A 54 19.96 -24.26 25.90
N VAL A 55 20.68 -25.33 25.53
CA VAL A 55 22.08 -25.29 25.08
C VAL A 55 22.21 -25.28 23.56
N ALA A 56 22.97 -24.31 23.05
CA ALA A 56 23.15 -24.05 21.61
C ALA A 56 23.79 -25.24 20.88
N GLU A 57 24.77 -25.92 21.48
CA GLU A 57 25.47 -27.05 20.86
C GLU A 57 24.53 -28.23 20.58
N VAL A 58 23.53 -28.44 21.42
CA VAL A 58 22.50 -29.47 21.21
C VAL A 58 21.59 -29.09 20.05
N ARG A 59 21.13 -27.82 20.02
CA ARG A 59 20.33 -27.28 18.93
C ARG A 59 21.06 -27.27 17.59
N PHE A 60 22.35 -26.92 17.58
CA PHE A 60 23.22 -26.94 16.40
C PHE A 60 23.35 -28.35 15.83
N ALA A 61 23.52 -29.35 16.70
CA ALA A 61 23.55 -30.74 16.27
C ALA A 61 22.25 -31.17 15.58
N VAL A 62 21.10 -30.76 16.10
CA VAL A 62 19.79 -31.00 15.46
C VAL A 62 19.75 -30.32 14.09
N ALA A 63 20.21 -29.07 13.97
CA ALA A 63 20.19 -28.33 12.69
C ALA A 63 20.99 -29.05 11.59
N ILE A 64 22.18 -29.60 11.93
CA ILE A 64 22.98 -30.42 11.00
C ILE A 64 22.21 -31.64 10.52
N HIS A 65 21.48 -32.33 11.42
CA HIS A 65 20.65 -33.47 11.03
C HIS A 65 19.59 -33.08 10.02
N LEU A 66 18.98 -31.90 10.17
CA LEU A 66 17.92 -31.44 9.27
C LEU A 66 18.43 -31.10 7.86
N ILE A 67 19.64 -30.57 7.73
CA ILE A 67 20.26 -30.25 6.43
C ILE A 67 20.62 -31.51 5.64
N SER A 68 20.95 -32.60 6.33
CA SER A 68 21.28 -33.87 5.69
C SER A 68 20.12 -34.49 4.89
N GLY A 69 18.91 -33.93 4.99
CA GLY A 69 17.73 -34.31 4.21
C GLY A 69 17.09 -35.63 4.63
N LYS A 70 17.65 -36.32 5.64
CA LYS A 70 17.22 -37.66 6.07
C LYS A 70 15.94 -37.70 6.89
N HIS A 71 15.47 -36.55 7.39
CA HIS A 71 14.31 -36.47 8.27
C HIS A 71 13.29 -35.46 7.79
N GLU A 72 12.02 -35.86 7.90
CA GLU A 72 10.89 -34.97 7.68
C GLU A 72 10.64 -34.07 8.89
N PHE A 73 11.29 -32.91 8.95
CA PHE A 73 10.94 -31.87 9.92
C PHE A 73 9.76 -31.04 9.39
N PRO A 74 8.67 -30.87 10.16
CA PRO A 74 7.54 -30.07 9.74
C PRO A 74 7.96 -28.61 9.52
N LEU A 75 7.47 -28.00 8.43
CA LEU A 75 7.82 -26.62 8.09
C LEU A 75 7.40 -25.64 9.20
N ASN A 76 6.23 -25.83 9.81
CA ASN A 76 5.76 -24.97 10.89
C ASN A 76 6.69 -25.01 12.12
N ASP A 77 7.18 -26.19 12.50
CA ASP A 77 8.14 -26.32 13.59
C ASP A 77 9.50 -25.69 13.24
N LEU A 78 9.91 -25.77 11.97
CA LEU A 78 11.14 -25.14 11.49
C LEU A 78 11.05 -23.61 11.51
N LEU A 79 9.90 -23.06 11.10
CA LEU A 79 9.62 -21.62 11.14
C LEU A 79 9.56 -21.12 12.59
N LEU A 80 8.88 -21.83 13.49
CA LEU A 80 8.84 -21.51 14.93
C LEU A 80 10.24 -21.58 15.56
N TRP A 81 11.09 -22.49 15.11
CA TRP A 81 12.47 -22.53 15.56
C TRP A 81 13.28 -21.34 15.02
N LEU A 82 13.16 -21.01 13.73
CA LEU A 82 13.81 -19.83 13.15
C LEU A 82 13.43 -18.54 13.88
N GLU A 83 12.16 -18.37 14.26
CA GLU A 83 11.69 -17.16 14.97
C GLU A 83 12.30 -17.01 16.37
N ARG A 84 12.55 -18.12 17.08
CA ARG A 84 13.09 -18.09 18.45
C ARG A 84 14.61 -18.21 18.53
N GLU A 85 15.28 -18.66 17.46
CA GLU A 85 16.71 -18.95 17.51
C GLU A 85 17.53 -17.67 17.55
N THR A 86 18.39 -17.58 18.56
CA THR A 86 19.24 -16.40 18.80
C THR A 86 20.69 -16.63 18.41
N ASP A 87 21.12 -17.89 18.25
CA ASP A 87 22.48 -18.21 17.84
C ASP A 87 22.66 -18.01 16.32
N PRO A 88 23.59 -17.14 15.88
CA PRO A 88 23.77 -16.84 14.45
C PRO A 88 24.23 -18.03 13.60
N LEU A 89 24.99 -18.98 14.19
CA LEU A 89 25.49 -20.14 13.47
C LEU A 89 24.36 -21.14 13.25
N ILE A 90 23.57 -21.43 14.28
CA ILE A 90 22.39 -22.30 14.17
C ILE A 90 21.40 -21.71 13.17
N TYR A 91 21.15 -20.41 13.28
CA TYR A 91 20.26 -19.71 12.37
C TYR A 91 20.66 -19.85 10.90
N LYS A 92 21.95 -19.68 10.60
CA LYS A 92 22.50 -19.86 9.25
C LYS A 92 22.32 -21.30 8.74
N GLU A 93 22.50 -22.28 9.60
CA GLU A 93 22.28 -23.69 9.24
C GLU A 93 20.79 -23.96 8.96
N LEU A 94 19.90 -23.47 9.82
CA LEU A 94 18.45 -23.62 9.61
C LEU A 94 18.03 -23.02 8.27
N LEU A 95 18.53 -21.83 7.91
CA LEU A 95 18.29 -21.17 6.62
C LEU A 95 18.75 -21.97 5.39
N SER A 96 19.72 -22.86 5.58
CA SER A 96 20.24 -23.72 4.51
C SER A 96 19.42 -25.00 4.34
N ASN A 97 18.39 -25.20 5.15
CA ASN A 97 17.52 -26.36 5.06
C ASN A 97 16.76 -26.36 3.72
N PRO A 98 16.85 -27.43 2.90
CA PRO A 98 16.21 -27.49 1.58
C PRO A 98 14.68 -27.46 1.63
N ARG A 99 14.07 -27.64 2.80
CA ARG A 99 12.61 -27.56 3.00
C ARG A 99 12.11 -26.15 3.24
N LEU A 100 12.98 -25.22 3.61
CA LEU A 100 12.57 -23.83 3.69
C LEU A 100 12.26 -23.35 2.28
N PRO A 101 11.12 -22.69 2.09
CA PRO A 101 10.86 -21.99 0.85
C PRO A 101 12.01 -21.04 0.51
N GLY A 102 12.41 -20.97 -0.76
CA GLY A 102 13.58 -20.21 -1.20
C GLY A 102 13.54 -18.72 -0.83
N TYR A 103 12.34 -18.18 -0.60
CA TYR A 103 12.13 -16.80 -0.14
C TYR A 103 12.45 -16.58 1.35
N TYR A 104 12.74 -17.63 2.13
CA TYR A 104 13.37 -17.52 3.45
C TYR A 104 14.89 -17.65 3.38
N ASN A 105 15.45 -18.26 2.33
CA ASN A 105 16.89 -18.49 2.23
C ASN A 105 17.58 -17.28 1.57
N PRO A 106 18.46 -16.54 2.28
CA PRO A 106 19.15 -15.37 1.71
C PRO A 106 20.00 -15.68 0.46
N GLY A 107 20.42 -16.92 0.26
CA GLY A 107 21.15 -17.36 -0.93
C GLY A 107 20.27 -17.64 -2.15
N GLN A 108 18.96 -17.87 -1.97
CA GLN A 108 18.02 -18.24 -3.02
C GLN A 108 16.89 -17.22 -3.22
N VAL A 109 16.71 -16.31 -2.25
CA VAL A 109 15.59 -15.35 -2.23
C VAL A 109 15.52 -14.50 -3.49
N LEU A 110 16.64 -14.05 -4.03
CA LEU A 110 16.64 -13.18 -5.23
C LEU A 110 16.15 -13.92 -6.46
N ASP A 111 16.45 -15.21 -6.60
CA ASP A 111 15.98 -16.01 -7.73
C ASP A 111 14.55 -16.50 -7.50
N THR A 112 14.20 -16.81 -6.25
CA THR A 112 12.83 -17.17 -5.88
C THR A 112 11.87 -16.01 -6.13
N LEU A 113 12.23 -14.77 -5.78
CA LEU A 113 11.39 -13.58 -5.98
C LEU A 113 11.20 -13.18 -7.46
N LYS A 114 11.95 -13.78 -8.40
CA LYS A 114 11.72 -13.58 -9.84
C LYS A 114 10.64 -14.51 -10.39
N ASP A 115 10.24 -15.53 -9.63
CA ASP A 115 9.19 -16.45 -10.03
C ASP A 115 7.83 -15.72 -10.01
N PRO A 116 7.15 -15.55 -11.16
CA PRO A 116 5.90 -14.81 -11.25
C PRO A 116 4.73 -15.49 -10.52
N ASP A 117 4.85 -16.79 -10.21
CA ASP A 117 3.79 -17.59 -9.59
C ASP A 117 3.78 -17.49 -8.05
N LEU A 118 4.65 -16.66 -7.46
CA LEU A 118 4.62 -16.42 -6.03
C LEU A 118 3.29 -15.80 -5.59
N THR A 119 2.69 -16.41 -4.56
CA THR A 119 1.45 -15.91 -3.98
C THR A 119 1.69 -14.67 -3.12
N THR A 120 0.64 -13.87 -2.94
CA THR A 120 0.67 -12.72 -2.02
C THR A 120 1.06 -13.11 -0.59
N GLU A 121 0.68 -14.29 -0.13
CA GLU A 121 1.04 -14.81 1.20
C GLU A 121 2.54 -15.09 1.30
N GLN A 122 3.13 -15.71 0.27
CA GLN A 122 4.56 -15.98 0.20
C GLN A 122 5.38 -14.68 0.15
N LEU A 123 4.92 -13.68 -0.61
CA LEU A 123 5.54 -12.36 -0.63
C LEU A 123 5.40 -11.63 0.71
N ASN A 124 4.27 -11.74 1.40
CA ASN A 124 4.08 -11.17 2.74
C ASN A 124 5.00 -11.84 3.77
N ALA A 125 5.15 -13.16 3.69
CA ALA A 125 6.05 -13.91 4.53
C ALA A 125 7.50 -13.46 4.30
N ALA A 126 7.95 -13.37 3.04
CA ALA A 126 9.27 -12.85 2.68
C ALA A 126 9.46 -11.42 3.19
N PHE A 127 8.50 -10.53 2.92
CA PHE A 127 8.56 -9.13 3.34
C PHE A 127 8.72 -9.01 4.86
N SER A 128 7.90 -9.73 5.63
CA SER A 128 7.92 -9.67 7.10
C SER A 128 9.23 -10.20 7.66
N PHE A 129 9.71 -11.31 7.11
CA PHE A 129 10.95 -11.97 7.52
C PHE A 129 12.20 -11.12 7.29
N TYR A 130 12.25 -10.36 6.18
CA TYR A 130 13.35 -9.45 5.92
C TYR A 130 13.18 -8.08 6.61
N LYS A 131 11.97 -7.70 7.03
CA LYS A 131 11.67 -6.42 7.70
C LYS A 131 12.39 -6.26 9.00
N GLU A 132 12.19 -7.23 9.87
CA GLU A 132 12.84 -7.27 11.17
C GLU A 132 14.36 -7.19 11.03
N ARG A 133 14.93 -7.87 10.04
CA ARG A 133 16.37 -7.89 9.79
C ARG A 133 16.93 -6.60 9.21
N TYR A 134 16.15 -5.89 8.39
CA TYR A 134 16.54 -4.56 7.93
C TYR A 134 16.53 -3.54 9.08
N GLU A 135 15.52 -3.61 9.95
CA GLU A 135 15.40 -2.70 11.10
C GLU A 135 16.50 -2.92 12.16
N THR A 136 17.03 -4.13 12.24
CA THR A 136 18.09 -4.51 13.20
C THR A 136 19.51 -4.48 12.63
N SER A 137 19.69 -4.39 11.31
CA SER A 137 21.02 -4.39 10.70
C SER A 137 21.70 -3.02 10.73
N SER A 138 22.89 -2.98 11.34
CA SER A 138 23.78 -1.80 11.33
C SER A 138 24.76 -1.78 10.14
N ASP A 139 24.84 -2.87 9.37
CA ASP A 139 25.75 -3.01 8.24
C ASP A 139 25.14 -2.44 6.95
N SER A 140 25.86 -1.51 6.31
CA SER A 140 25.44 -0.90 5.05
C SER A 140 25.34 -1.93 3.92
N THR A 141 26.18 -2.97 3.95
CA THR A 141 26.19 -4.00 2.91
C THR A 141 24.94 -4.88 3.00
N THR A 142 24.61 -5.30 4.20
CA THR A 142 23.41 -6.08 4.49
C THR A 142 22.14 -5.26 4.24
N ASN A 143 22.15 -3.97 4.56
CA ASN A 143 21.05 -3.06 4.24
C ASN A 143 20.81 -2.89 2.74
N TRP A 144 21.84 -2.87 1.88
CA TRP A 144 21.62 -2.82 0.42
C TRP A 144 20.98 -4.11 -0.10
N LYS A 145 21.37 -5.27 0.45
CA LYS A 145 20.77 -6.56 0.07
C LYS A 145 19.28 -6.62 0.42
N TYR A 146 18.90 -6.22 1.63
CA TYR A 146 17.49 -6.15 2.03
C TYR A 146 16.71 -5.14 1.20
N ARG A 147 17.29 -3.98 0.88
CA ARG A 147 16.68 -3.02 -0.05
C ARG A 147 16.41 -3.63 -1.42
N SER A 148 17.33 -4.46 -1.92
CA SER A 148 17.16 -5.13 -3.22
C SER A 148 16.07 -6.19 -3.17
N ILE A 149 15.99 -6.96 -2.08
CA ILE A 149 14.92 -7.92 -1.81
C ILE A 149 13.56 -7.21 -1.80
N TYR A 150 13.42 -6.11 -1.08
CA TYR A 150 12.18 -5.35 -1.11
C TYR A 150 11.86 -4.78 -2.48
N GLY A 151 12.87 -4.28 -3.21
CA GLY A 151 12.71 -3.81 -4.58
C GLY A 151 12.05 -4.88 -5.46
N LEU A 152 12.52 -6.12 -5.36
CA LEU A 152 11.91 -7.26 -6.08
C LEU A 152 10.49 -7.57 -5.59
N ILE A 153 10.26 -7.55 -4.26
CA ILE A 153 8.91 -7.78 -3.71
C ILE A 153 7.91 -6.75 -4.22
N VAL A 154 8.26 -5.45 -4.21
CA VAL A 154 7.34 -4.39 -4.68
C VAL A 154 7.19 -4.38 -6.21
N GLN A 155 8.13 -4.95 -6.96
CA GLN A 155 7.98 -5.14 -8.41
C GLN A 155 7.08 -6.33 -8.76
N HIS A 156 6.84 -7.24 -7.82
CA HIS A 156 6.10 -8.46 -8.10
C HIS A 156 4.62 -8.19 -8.39
N PRO A 157 3.99 -8.84 -9.40
CA PRO A 157 2.57 -8.63 -9.73
C PRO A 157 1.61 -8.91 -8.56
N ALA A 158 1.89 -9.92 -7.74
CA ALA A 158 1.11 -10.28 -6.55
C ALA A 158 1.43 -9.44 -5.30
N SER A 159 2.28 -8.41 -5.42
CA SER A 159 2.56 -7.47 -4.33
C SER A 159 1.32 -6.69 -3.95
N THR A 160 1.22 -6.30 -2.68
CA THR A 160 0.07 -5.52 -2.18
C THR A 160 0.47 -4.09 -1.91
N GLU A 161 -0.49 -3.18 -2.03
CA GLU A 161 -0.37 -1.78 -1.60
C GLU A 161 0.30 -1.60 -0.23
N ALA A 162 -0.03 -2.44 0.75
CA ALA A 162 0.57 -2.39 2.08
C ALA A 162 2.09 -2.67 2.08
N MET A 163 2.57 -3.58 1.22
CA MET A 163 4.01 -3.83 1.06
C MET A 163 4.71 -2.60 0.48
N HIS A 164 4.10 -1.96 -0.52
CA HIS A 164 4.63 -0.75 -1.13
C HIS A 164 4.73 0.42 -0.15
N LEU A 165 3.66 0.68 0.61
CA LEU A 165 3.64 1.72 1.64
C LEU A 165 4.67 1.48 2.73
N LYS A 166 4.81 0.22 3.18
CA LYS A 166 5.84 -0.13 4.16
C LYS A 166 7.24 0.09 3.57
N PHE A 167 7.47 -0.24 2.30
CA PHE A 167 8.73 0.01 1.64
C PHE A 167 9.06 1.51 1.53
N SER A 168 8.08 2.35 1.16
CA SER A 168 8.31 3.80 1.05
C SER A 168 8.70 4.43 2.40
N THR A 169 8.13 3.94 3.50
CA THR A 169 8.45 4.41 4.87
C THR A 169 9.84 3.99 5.39
N LEU A 170 10.56 3.11 4.69
CA LEU A 170 11.93 2.76 5.07
C LEU A 170 12.84 3.97 4.81
N LYS A 171 13.46 4.47 5.90
CA LYS A 171 14.22 5.72 6.16
C LYS A 171 14.91 6.53 5.04
N HIS A 172 14.97 6.10 3.78
CA HIS A 172 15.60 6.85 2.67
C HIS A 172 14.88 6.70 1.31
N GLN A 173 13.62 6.21 1.26
CA GLN A 173 13.01 5.77 0.00
C GLN A 173 11.73 6.49 -0.43
N ASP A 174 11.23 7.46 0.34
CA ASP A 174 10.12 8.37 -0.07
C ASP A 174 10.40 9.13 -1.39
N LYS A 175 11.62 9.06 -1.92
CA LYS A 175 12.05 9.69 -3.18
C LYS A 175 12.32 8.71 -4.32
N ASN A 176 12.07 7.41 -4.18
CA ASN A 176 12.33 6.45 -5.26
C ASN A 176 11.16 6.44 -6.27
N PRO A 177 11.30 7.03 -7.47
CA PRO A 177 10.22 7.12 -8.45
C PRO A 177 9.79 5.72 -8.94
N HIS A 178 10.70 4.74 -8.88
CA HIS A 178 10.39 3.38 -9.29
C HIS A 178 9.34 2.72 -8.38
N VAL A 179 9.39 2.99 -7.07
CA VAL A 179 8.41 2.48 -6.10
C VAL A 179 7.05 3.09 -6.37
N TRP A 180 7.00 4.41 -6.52
CA TRP A 180 5.79 5.12 -6.86
C TRP A 180 5.20 4.65 -8.20
N ASN A 181 6.02 4.33 -9.19
CA ASN A 181 5.58 3.72 -10.45
C ASN A 181 5.00 2.31 -10.26
N CYS A 182 5.61 1.46 -9.44
CA CYS A 182 5.08 0.12 -9.18
C CYS A 182 3.75 0.22 -8.43
N MET A 183 3.65 1.12 -7.44
CA MET A 183 2.40 1.44 -6.76
C MET A 183 1.32 1.93 -7.73
N ALA A 184 1.69 2.84 -8.63
CA ALA A 184 0.80 3.42 -9.63
C ALA A 184 0.21 2.37 -10.59
N LYS A 185 0.90 1.25 -10.83
CA LYS A 185 0.43 0.12 -11.65
C LYS A 185 -0.45 -0.88 -10.90
N HIS A 186 -0.56 -0.77 -9.58
CA HIS A 186 -1.24 -1.77 -8.77
C HIS A 186 -2.76 -1.79 -9.04
N HIS A 187 -3.34 -2.98 -9.24
CA HIS A 187 -4.73 -3.18 -9.67
C HIS A 187 -5.78 -2.67 -8.65
N ASN A 188 -5.46 -2.70 -7.36
CA ASN A 188 -6.38 -2.33 -6.28
C ASN A 188 -5.85 -1.17 -5.42
N ILE A 189 -5.21 -0.18 -6.03
CA ILE A 189 -4.72 0.99 -5.27
C ILE A 189 -5.88 1.76 -4.61
N SER A 190 -5.77 2.05 -3.32
CA SER A 190 -6.74 2.88 -2.62
C SER A 190 -6.62 4.35 -3.02
N ALA A 191 -7.71 5.10 -2.86
CA ALA A 191 -7.71 6.53 -3.14
C ALA A 191 -6.68 7.29 -2.27
N SER A 192 -6.50 6.88 -1.01
CA SER A 192 -5.53 7.51 -0.10
C SER A 192 -4.09 7.34 -0.58
N THR A 193 -3.74 6.16 -1.08
CA THR A 193 -2.40 5.90 -1.61
C THR A 193 -2.17 6.55 -2.97
N ALA A 194 -3.19 6.55 -3.83
CA ALA A 194 -3.13 7.32 -5.07
C ALA A 194 -2.90 8.82 -4.78
N CYS A 195 -3.54 9.38 -3.75
CA CYS A 195 -3.27 10.75 -3.30
C CYS A 195 -1.82 10.94 -2.81
N LEU A 196 -1.18 9.94 -2.20
CA LEU A 196 0.23 10.03 -1.80
C LEU A 196 1.14 10.14 -3.03
N ILE A 197 0.88 9.35 -4.07
CA ILE A 197 1.60 9.41 -5.36
C ILE A 197 1.44 10.80 -5.97
N LEU A 198 0.21 11.31 -6.05
CA LEU A 198 -0.07 12.64 -6.60
C LEU A 198 0.60 13.75 -5.78
N LYS A 199 0.59 13.67 -4.44
CA LYS A 199 1.27 14.65 -3.59
C LYS A 199 2.80 14.59 -3.72
N ALA A 200 3.36 13.47 -4.15
CA ALA A 200 4.78 13.33 -4.42
C ALA A 200 5.23 14.11 -5.68
N GLU A 201 4.29 14.60 -6.52
CA GLU A 201 4.54 15.42 -7.72
C GLU A 201 5.54 16.55 -7.46
N TYR A 202 5.36 17.28 -6.37
CA TYR A 202 6.21 18.42 -6.01
C TYR A 202 7.61 18.04 -5.53
N LYS A 203 7.83 16.77 -5.18
CA LYS A 203 9.10 16.26 -4.64
C LYS A 203 9.91 15.46 -5.65
N LEU A 204 9.27 14.92 -6.68
CA LEU A 204 9.90 13.97 -7.58
C LEU A 204 10.63 14.67 -8.75
N GLY A 205 10.22 15.83 -9.27
CA GLY A 205 10.90 16.37 -10.47
C GLY A 205 10.75 15.44 -11.69
N ALA A 206 11.41 15.76 -12.81
CA ALA A 206 11.22 15.05 -14.08
C ALA A 206 11.90 13.67 -14.07
N TYR A 207 11.18 12.63 -13.65
CA TYR A 207 11.61 11.22 -13.74
C TYR A 207 10.83 10.46 -14.81
N GLU A 208 11.50 9.54 -15.49
CA GLU A 208 10.87 8.59 -16.42
C GLU A 208 10.94 7.14 -15.92
N PRO A 209 9.84 6.37 -15.97
CA PRO A 209 8.48 6.82 -16.25
C PRO A 209 7.95 7.71 -15.10
N ASP A 210 7.08 8.67 -15.41
CA ASP A 210 6.44 9.52 -14.40
C ASP A 210 5.37 8.69 -13.65
N PRO A 211 5.48 8.52 -12.31
CA PRO A 211 4.49 7.81 -11.51
C PRO A 211 3.07 8.36 -11.65
N ILE A 212 2.93 9.66 -11.90
CA ILE A 212 1.64 10.33 -12.06
C ILE A 212 1.00 9.91 -13.38
N ASP A 213 1.77 9.95 -14.46
CA ASP A 213 1.32 9.48 -15.76
C ASP A 213 0.95 7.99 -15.72
N THR A 214 1.76 7.18 -15.04
CA THR A 214 1.49 5.76 -14.84
C THR A 214 0.17 5.56 -14.07
N LEU A 215 -0.06 6.34 -13.02
CA LEU A 215 -1.27 6.26 -12.19
C LEU A 215 -2.51 6.64 -13.00
N ILE A 216 -2.43 7.76 -13.74
CA ILE A 216 -3.53 8.29 -14.54
C ILE A 216 -3.87 7.39 -15.70
N LYS A 217 -2.89 6.69 -16.28
CA LYS A 217 -3.09 5.76 -17.39
C LYS A 217 -3.43 4.34 -16.94
N ASN A 218 -3.34 4.01 -15.65
CA ASN A 218 -3.66 2.69 -15.13
C ASN A 218 -5.16 2.38 -15.29
N PRO A 219 -5.60 1.44 -16.16
CA PRO A 219 -7.01 1.19 -16.44
C PRO A 219 -7.77 0.55 -15.26
N GLU A 220 -7.06 -0.01 -14.29
CA GLU A 220 -7.62 -0.78 -13.17
C GLU A 220 -8.20 0.13 -12.08
N ILE A 221 -7.80 1.40 -12.06
CA ILE A 221 -8.34 2.39 -11.13
C ILE A 221 -9.75 2.78 -11.57
N LYS A 222 -10.72 2.28 -10.82
CA LYS A 222 -12.15 2.51 -11.04
C LYS A 222 -12.53 3.98 -10.93
N LYS A 223 -13.59 4.37 -11.64
CA LYS A 223 -14.17 5.72 -11.61
C LYS A 223 -14.52 6.19 -10.19
N SER A 224 -15.09 5.30 -9.36
CA SER A 224 -15.37 5.59 -7.95
C SER A 224 -14.13 5.91 -7.12
N THR A 225 -12.99 5.29 -7.45
CA THR A 225 -11.71 5.56 -6.79
C THR A 225 -11.20 6.94 -7.16
N TRP A 226 -11.32 7.35 -8.43
CA TRP A 226 -11.00 8.72 -8.86
C TRP A 226 -11.91 9.77 -8.21
N ASP A 227 -13.21 9.49 -8.09
CA ASP A 227 -14.14 10.38 -7.40
C ASP A 227 -13.78 10.57 -5.92
N ALA A 228 -13.27 9.51 -5.28
CA ALA A 228 -12.76 9.55 -3.91
C ALA A 228 -11.40 10.27 -3.82
N ILE A 229 -10.51 10.12 -4.80
CA ILE A 229 -9.23 10.87 -4.86
C ILE A 229 -9.52 12.38 -4.87
N PHE A 230 -10.49 12.83 -5.68
CA PHE A 230 -10.81 14.25 -5.80
C PHE A 230 -11.42 14.85 -4.52
N SER A 231 -11.94 14.05 -3.58
CA SER A 231 -12.36 14.55 -2.26
C SER A 231 -11.18 14.84 -1.31
N MET A 232 -10.00 14.32 -1.63
CA MET A 232 -8.78 14.40 -0.81
C MET A 232 -7.67 15.22 -1.45
N HIS A 233 -7.61 15.28 -2.78
CA HIS A 233 -6.61 16.01 -3.55
C HIS A 233 -7.06 16.20 -5.00
N VAL A 234 -6.90 17.40 -5.53
CA VAL A 234 -7.18 17.70 -6.95
C VAL A 234 -5.84 17.79 -7.69
N PRO A 235 -5.58 16.92 -8.69
CA PRO A 235 -4.34 16.95 -9.47
C PRO A 235 -4.32 18.11 -10.47
N ARG A 236 -3.18 18.36 -11.12
CA ARG A 236 -3.02 19.39 -12.17
C ARG A 236 -4.02 19.22 -13.33
N TYR A 237 -4.26 20.33 -14.06
CA TYR A 237 -5.22 20.41 -15.16
C TYR A 237 -5.21 19.24 -16.14
N GLU A 238 -4.02 18.92 -16.67
CA GLU A 238 -3.87 17.92 -17.73
C GLU A 238 -4.36 16.54 -17.27
N CYS A 239 -4.22 16.24 -15.99
CA CYS A 239 -4.73 15.03 -15.36
C CYS A 239 -6.27 15.05 -15.32
N ILE A 240 -6.86 16.17 -14.88
CA ILE A 240 -8.32 16.35 -14.85
C ILE A 240 -8.90 16.17 -16.25
N LYS A 241 -8.32 16.85 -17.24
CA LYS A 241 -8.75 16.81 -18.64
C LYS A 241 -8.67 15.40 -19.22
N TYR A 242 -7.57 14.68 -18.97
CA TYR A 242 -7.42 13.29 -19.37
C TYR A 242 -8.50 12.41 -18.74
N LEU A 243 -8.65 12.45 -17.42
CA LEU A 243 -9.61 11.61 -16.70
C LEU A 243 -11.06 11.87 -17.14
N ARG A 244 -11.40 13.12 -17.47
CA ARG A 244 -12.72 13.48 -17.99
C ARG A 244 -12.93 12.99 -19.41
N ARG A 245 -11.93 13.13 -20.29
CA ARG A 245 -11.99 12.64 -21.68
C ARG A 245 -12.14 11.13 -21.75
N GLU A 246 -11.44 10.39 -20.89
CA GLU A 246 -11.52 8.93 -20.82
C GLU A 246 -12.72 8.45 -19.96
N GLU A 247 -13.64 9.35 -19.58
CA GLU A 247 -14.83 9.07 -18.76
C GLU A 247 -14.55 8.45 -17.37
N ARG A 248 -13.32 8.60 -16.87
CA ARG A 248 -12.82 8.02 -15.62
C ARG A 248 -13.07 8.86 -14.38
N LEU A 249 -13.53 10.10 -14.55
CA LEU A 249 -13.95 11.00 -13.46
C LEU A 249 -15.42 11.40 -13.64
N SER A 250 -16.25 11.16 -12.62
CA SER A 250 -17.68 11.49 -12.70
C SER A 250 -17.96 12.96 -12.35
N ILE A 251 -19.20 13.40 -12.59
CA ILE A 251 -19.71 14.68 -12.08
C ILE A 251 -19.61 14.74 -10.54
N ASN A 252 -19.79 13.62 -9.83
CA ASN A 252 -19.62 13.55 -8.38
C ASN A 252 -18.16 13.74 -7.99
N GLY A 253 -17.22 13.18 -8.75
CA GLY A 253 -15.79 13.41 -8.54
C GLY A 253 -15.40 14.87 -8.73
N VAL A 254 -15.90 15.52 -9.80
CA VAL A 254 -15.69 16.95 -10.02
C VAL A 254 -16.27 17.78 -8.87
N THR A 255 -17.48 17.45 -8.43
CA THR A 255 -18.15 18.07 -7.27
C THR A 255 -17.35 17.93 -5.99
N ASN A 256 -16.84 16.72 -5.71
CA ASN A 256 -15.97 16.44 -4.57
C ASN A 256 -14.69 17.29 -4.63
N GLY A 257 -14.08 17.41 -5.82
CA GLY A 257 -12.93 18.28 -6.05
C GLY A 257 -13.21 19.75 -5.79
N LEU A 258 -14.32 20.27 -6.30
CA LEU A 258 -14.76 21.65 -6.06
C LEU A 258 -14.96 21.92 -4.56
N ASN A 259 -15.64 21.01 -3.86
CA ASN A 259 -15.88 21.12 -2.42
C ASN A 259 -14.58 21.03 -1.62
N HIS A 260 -13.68 20.11 -1.99
CA HIS A 260 -12.36 19.99 -1.38
C HIS A 260 -11.56 21.30 -1.50
N LEU A 261 -11.49 21.87 -2.71
CA LEU A 261 -10.79 23.13 -2.95
C LEU A 261 -11.42 24.28 -2.18
N ARG A 262 -12.76 24.40 -2.18
CA ARG A 262 -13.49 25.47 -1.47
C ARG A 262 -13.24 25.45 0.04
N ASN A 263 -13.17 24.27 0.63
CA ASN A 263 -12.99 24.08 2.08
C ASN A 263 -11.54 24.24 2.56
N GLY A 264 -10.63 24.76 1.72
CA GLY A 264 -9.23 24.93 2.11
C GLY A 264 -8.43 23.63 2.08
N GLY A 265 -8.85 22.68 1.23
CA GLY A 265 -8.08 21.49 0.94
C GLY A 265 -6.63 21.82 0.57
N ALA A 266 -5.71 20.94 0.94
CA ALA A 266 -4.27 21.12 0.78
C ALA A 266 -3.86 21.14 -0.69
N CYS A 267 -4.04 22.29 -1.33
CA CYS A 267 -3.52 22.60 -2.64
C CYS A 267 -2.61 23.82 -2.50
N SER A 268 -1.43 23.73 -3.11
CA SER A 268 -0.49 24.82 -3.38
C SER A 268 -1.20 26.04 -3.96
N GLY A 269 -0.54 27.20 -4.02
CA GLY A 269 -1.10 28.52 -4.42
C GLY A 269 -1.74 28.69 -5.81
N TYR A 270 -2.33 27.64 -6.38
CA TYR A 270 -3.04 27.55 -7.66
C TYR A 270 -4.52 27.12 -7.50
N ARG A 271 -5.12 27.36 -6.33
CA ARG A 271 -6.48 26.89 -6.00
C ARG A 271 -7.54 27.45 -6.97
N THR A 272 -7.41 28.72 -7.36
CA THR A 272 -8.37 29.39 -8.26
C THR A 272 -8.35 28.74 -9.63
N GLU A 273 -7.16 28.49 -10.14
CA GLU A 273 -6.89 27.87 -11.44
C GLU A 273 -7.52 26.48 -11.50
N LEU A 274 -7.28 25.64 -10.48
CA LEU A 274 -7.87 24.30 -10.42
C LEU A 274 -9.41 24.31 -10.37
N ILE A 275 -10.04 25.30 -9.72
CA ILE A 275 -11.50 25.46 -9.72
C ILE A 275 -12.01 25.76 -11.14
N LEU A 276 -11.35 26.71 -11.83
CA LEU A 276 -11.71 27.08 -13.20
C LEU A 276 -11.54 25.91 -14.17
N GLU A 277 -10.47 25.15 -13.99
CA GLU A 277 -10.14 23.95 -14.75
C GLU A 277 -11.18 22.84 -14.57
N LEU A 278 -11.61 22.58 -13.33
CA LEU A 278 -12.70 21.64 -13.04
C LEU A 278 -13.98 22.06 -13.76
N ILE A 279 -14.35 23.34 -13.66
CA ILE A 279 -15.57 23.88 -14.30
C ILE A 279 -15.47 23.79 -15.82
N ALA A 280 -14.29 24.05 -16.39
CA ALA A 280 -14.06 23.95 -17.84
C ALA A 280 -14.24 22.53 -18.40
N THR A 281 -14.18 21.50 -17.55
CA THR A 281 -14.39 20.09 -17.95
C THR A 281 -15.84 19.62 -17.87
N LEU A 282 -16.76 20.48 -17.42
CA LEU A 282 -18.19 20.19 -17.33
C LEU A 282 -18.89 20.45 -18.65
N SER A 283 -19.77 19.54 -19.04
CA SER A 283 -20.72 19.76 -20.13
C SER A 283 -21.79 20.78 -19.73
N ASN A 284 -22.53 21.30 -20.71
CA ASN A 284 -23.63 22.23 -20.46
C ASN A 284 -24.72 21.62 -19.55
N ASP A 285 -25.00 20.33 -19.68
CA ASP A 285 -26.00 19.64 -18.86
C ASP A 285 -25.53 19.48 -17.42
N GLU A 286 -24.26 19.12 -17.21
CA GLU A 286 -23.66 19.04 -15.88
C GLU A 286 -23.57 20.42 -15.21
N LEU A 287 -23.24 21.49 -15.97
CA LEU A 287 -23.28 22.87 -15.45
C LEU A 287 -24.68 23.26 -14.97
N ASN A 288 -25.71 22.94 -15.75
CA ASN A 288 -27.10 23.19 -15.37
C ASN A 288 -27.50 22.36 -14.15
N GLU A 289 -27.10 21.09 -14.08
CA GLU A 289 -27.37 20.20 -12.95
C GLU A 289 -26.72 20.71 -11.66
N LEU A 290 -25.42 21.02 -11.68
CA LEU A 290 -24.71 21.54 -10.51
C LEU A 290 -25.22 22.91 -10.09
N SER A 291 -25.57 23.78 -11.04
CA SER A 291 -26.25 25.04 -10.73
C SER A 291 -27.64 24.78 -10.12
N ARG A 292 -28.39 23.78 -10.61
CA ARG A 292 -29.68 23.36 -10.04
C ARG A 292 -29.57 22.85 -8.60
N GLN A 293 -28.46 22.20 -8.26
CA GLN A 293 -28.17 21.73 -6.91
C GLN A 293 -27.56 22.82 -6.00
N ASN A 294 -27.39 24.05 -6.51
CA ASN A 294 -26.68 25.16 -5.83
C ASN A 294 -25.22 24.79 -5.46
N ILE A 295 -24.63 23.85 -6.19
CA ILE A 295 -23.20 23.53 -6.05
C ILE A 295 -22.39 24.59 -6.79
N LEU A 296 -22.85 25.07 -7.94
CA LEU A 296 -22.26 26.23 -8.62
C LEU A 296 -23.22 27.41 -8.50
N ALA A 297 -22.85 28.41 -7.71
CA ALA A 297 -23.52 29.71 -7.71
C ALA A 297 -22.54 30.84 -8.03
N LEU A 298 -22.97 31.79 -8.86
CA LEU A 298 -22.12 32.91 -9.31
C LEU A 298 -21.70 33.82 -8.15
N ASN A 299 -22.49 33.87 -7.09
CA ASN A 299 -22.20 34.65 -5.89
C ASN A 299 -21.38 33.86 -4.85
N ASP A 300 -21.00 32.61 -5.13
CA ASP A 300 -20.17 31.83 -4.21
C ASP A 300 -18.82 32.51 -4.01
N PRO A 301 -18.43 32.83 -2.76
CA PRO A 301 -17.11 33.37 -2.48
C PRO A 301 -16.05 32.28 -2.67
N LEU A 302 -15.04 32.53 -3.50
CA LEU A 302 -13.92 31.59 -3.65
C LEU A 302 -12.79 31.88 -2.65
N PHE A 303 -12.63 33.14 -2.22
CA PHE A 303 -11.66 33.59 -1.21
C PHE A 303 -12.20 34.72 -0.33
N ILE A 304 -11.74 34.73 0.93
CA ILE A 304 -11.68 35.93 1.77
C ILE A 304 -10.19 36.30 1.86
N THR A 305 -9.69 37.12 0.93
CA THR A 305 -8.47 37.88 1.22
C THR A 305 -8.86 39.23 1.78
N SER A 306 -7.98 39.82 2.59
CA SER A 306 -8.30 40.93 3.49
C SER A 306 -8.84 42.22 2.85
N ASN A 307 -8.97 42.32 1.52
CA ASN A 307 -9.51 43.53 0.88
C ASN A 307 -10.40 43.35 -0.37
N LYS A 308 -10.64 42.14 -0.91
CA LYS A 308 -11.63 41.92 -2.00
C LYS A 308 -12.24 40.52 -1.92
N GLN A 309 -13.58 40.45 -1.93
CA GLN A 309 -14.32 39.20 -2.06
C GLN A 309 -14.46 38.89 -3.56
N GLU A 310 -13.65 37.94 -4.04
CA GLU A 310 -13.75 37.45 -5.41
C GLU A 310 -14.77 36.32 -5.48
N THR A 311 -15.82 36.53 -6.27
CA THR A 311 -16.89 35.55 -6.47
C THR A 311 -16.59 34.66 -7.68
N LEU A 312 -17.21 33.48 -7.72
CA LEU A 312 -17.11 32.60 -8.88
C LEU A 312 -17.53 33.30 -10.18
N GLY A 313 -18.57 34.14 -10.14
CA GLY A 313 -19.04 34.90 -11.30
C GLY A 313 -18.01 35.86 -11.86
N ASN A 314 -17.28 36.58 -11.00
CA ASN A 314 -16.23 37.51 -11.45
C ASN A 314 -15.14 36.79 -12.25
N LEU A 315 -14.75 35.60 -11.80
CA LEU A 315 -13.72 34.79 -12.46
C LEU A 315 -14.24 34.17 -13.76
N LEU A 316 -15.45 33.61 -13.76
CA LEU A 316 -16.01 32.96 -14.94
C LEU A 316 -16.31 33.94 -16.08
N ILE A 317 -16.72 35.18 -15.78
CA ILE A 317 -16.91 36.21 -16.82
C ILE A 317 -15.66 36.39 -17.69
N GLN A 318 -14.49 36.33 -17.07
CA GLN A 318 -13.21 36.57 -17.75
C GLN A 318 -12.63 35.29 -18.37
N SER A 319 -12.75 34.16 -17.66
CA SER A 319 -12.06 32.92 -18.01
C SER A 319 -12.91 31.90 -18.78
N ASN A 320 -14.23 31.87 -18.52
CA ASN A 320 -15.15 30.93 -19.17
C ASN A 320 -16.57 31.54 -19.31
N PRO A 321 -16.77 32.48 -20.26
CA PRO A 321 -18.03 33.21 -20.42
C PRO A 321 -19.23 32.30 -20.71
N ASN A 322 -19.00 31.16 -21.36
CA ASN A 322 -20.06 30.18 -21.64
C ASN A 322 -20.56 29.54 -20.34
N ALA A 323 -19.66 29.07 -19.48
CA ALA A 323 -20.05 28.53 -18.18
C ALA A 323 -20.78 29.59 -17.33
N TYR A 324 -20.29 30.84 -17.35
CA TYR A 324 -20.97 31.97 -16.69
C TYR A 324 -22.41 32.13 -17.17
N GLN A 325 -22.64 32.20 -18.49
CA GLN A 325 -23.97 32.37 -19.07
C GLN A 325 -24.92 31.21 -18.72
N LYS A 326 -24.42 29.97 -18.70
CA LYS A 326 -25.23 28.78 -18.34
C LYS A 326 -25.67 28.78 -16.89
N ILE A 327 -24.75 29.07 -15.97
CA ILE A 327 -25.05 29.16 -14.54
C ILE A 327 -26.00 30.34 -14.30
N LEU A 328 -25.75 31.51 -14.91
CA LEU A 328 -26.61 32.69 -14.79
C LEU A 328 -28.04 32.40 -15.26
N SER A 329 -28.18 31.77 -16.43
CA SER A 329 -29.47 31.41 -16.99
C SER A 329 -30.23 30.47 -16.04
N THR A 330 -29.55 29.45 -15.50
CA THR A 330 -30.16 28.49 -14.57
C THR A 330 -30.60 29.14 -13.26
N GLU A 331 -29.78 30.02 -12.68
CA GLU A 331 -30.14 30.78 -11.47
C GLU A 331 -31.32 31.72 -11.69
N LEU A 332 -31.38 32.42 -12.83
CA LEU A 332 -32.50 33.29 -13.17
C LEU A 332 -33.80 32.50 -13.34
N HIS A 333 -33.77 31.37 -14.04
CA HIS A 333 -34.95 30.50 -14.17
C HIS A 333 -35.48 30.04 -12.81
N LYS A 334 -34.59 29.65 -11.88
CA LYS A 334 -35.00 29.31 -10.52
C LYS A 334 -35.66 30.47 -9.79
N LYS A 335 -35.11 31.68 -9.89
CA LYS A 335 -35.67 32.86 -9.23
C LYS A 335 -37.05 33.19 -9.81
N ILE A 336 -37.18 33.20 -11.14
CA ILE A 336 -38.44 33.46 -11.83
C ILE A 336 -39.49 32.40 -11.47
N SER A 337 -39.12 31.12 -11.44
CA SER A 337 -40.05 30.03 -11.09
C SER A 337 -40.61 30.09 -9.65
N LYS A 338 -40.00 30.89 -8.78
CA LYS A 338 -40.45 31.13 -7.40
C LYS A 338 -41.30 32.39 -7.24
N ILE A 339 -41.43 33.19 -8.31
CA ILE A 339 -42.28 34.38 -8.31
C ILE A 339 -43.68 33.91 -8.70
N ASP A 340 -44.58 33.82 -7.72
CA ASP A 340 -46.01 33.75 -8.00
C ASP A 340 -46.44 35.09 -8.60
N ILE A 341 -46.66 35.10 -9.91
CA ILE A 341 -47.27 36.25 -10.58
C ILE A 341 -48.78 36.05 -10.43
N GLU A 342 -49.38 36.73 -9.46
CA GLU A 342 -50.83 36.85 -9.43
C GLU A 342 -51.29 37.51 -10.74
N PRO A 343 -52.20 36.88 -11.51
CA PRO A 343 -52.73 37.52 -12.71
C PRO A 343 -53.41 38.83 -12.32
N PRO A 344 -53.26 39.91 -13.12
CA PRO A 344 -53.89 41.17 -12.82
C PRO A 344 -55.41 40.97 -12.66
N VAL A 345 -55.97 41.46 -11.56
CA VAL A 345 -57.41 41.40 -11.30
C VAL A 345 -58.12 42.25 -12.35
N VAL A 346 -58.63 41.60 -13.40
CA VAL A 346 -59.50 42.25 -14.38
C VAL A 346 -60.86 42.46 -13.71
N LYS A 347 -61.10 43.65 -13.16
CA LYS A 347 -62.46 44.09 -12.81
C LYS A 347 -63.24 44.28 -14.10
N LEU A 348 -64.01 43.27 -14.50
CA LEU A 348 -65.04 43.43 -15.51
C LEU A 348 -66.16 44.32 -14.93
N THR A 349 -66.09 45.62 -15.20
CA THR A 349 -67.24 46.51 -15.04
C THR A 349 -68.26 46.16 -16.12
N ILE A 350 -69.27 45.38 -15.74
CA ILE A 350 -70.45 45.14 -16.58
C ILE A 350 -71.25 46.46 -16.60
N PRO A 351 -71.47 47.10 -17.76
CA PRO A 351 -72.31 48.29 -17.83
C PRO A 351 -73.74 47.90 -17.46
N SER A 352 -74.33 48.59 -16.50
CA SER A 352 -75.76 48.48 -16.20
C SER A 352 -76.55 49.05 -17.39
N TRP A 353 -77.17 48.19 -18.19
CA TRP A 353 -78.18 48.63 -19.13
C TRP A 353 -79.44 48.98 -18.34
N HIS A 354 -79.84 50.25 -18.38
CA HIS A 354 -81.08 50.74 -17.79
C HIS A 354 -82.28 49.99 -18.38
N MET A 355 -83.17 49.50 -17.51
CA MET A 355 -84.58 49.24 -17.83
C MET A 355 -85.41 50.45 -17.46
#